data_AF-A0A0D3IE40-F1
#
_entry.id   AF-A0A0D3IE40-F1
#
_cell.length_a   1.000
_cell.length_b   1.000
_cell.length_c   1.000
_cell.angle_alpha   90.00
_cell.angle_beta   90.00
_cell.angle_gamma   90.00
#
_symmetry.space_group_name_H-M   'P 1'
#
loop_
_entity.id
_entity.type
_entity.pdbx_description
1 polymer ?
#
loop_
_entity_poly.entity_id
_entity_poly.type
_entity_poly.pdbx_seq_one_letter_code
_entity_poly.pdbx_strand_id
1 'polypeptide(L)'
;MVYLTARGIGMATTTKEYLASIKQGEDMLPPAPVLLSPTRLIESLTREVIRRNPEEFKIECLQQVRSLWPEERNPFYAGFGNNSHDETAYLAAGVPPARIFVINPQGEIRRGGGTYCWASYPRLLELAQEVFPPLEELAAVADADGGATALSDVAEPVEDEFKSFNFWRIPPPLLEADEAPAEKEPP
;
A
#
# COMPACT_ATOMS: atom_id res chain seq x y z
N MET A 1 -0.12 -3.89 1.38
CA MET A 1 -0.17 -2.90 2.48
C MET A 1 0.82 -1.79 2.19
N VAL A 2 0.57 -0.57 2.65
CA VAL A 2 1.47 0.59 2.52
C VAL A 2 1.50 1.31 3.87
N TYR A 3 2.68 1.74 4.32
CA TYR A 3 2.82 2.53 5.54
C TYR A 3 2.92 4.02 5.19
N LEU A 4 2.28 4.89 5.97
CA LEU A 4 2.33 6.34 5.78
C LEU A 4 2.82 7.01 7.07
N THR A 5 3.77 7.93 6.95
CA THR A 5 4.28 8.71 8.07
C THR A 5 4.43 10.18 7.72
N ALA A 6 4.13 11.06 8.68
CA ALA A 6 4.42 12.49 8.58
C ALA A 6 5.91 12.82 8.84
N ARG A 7 6.73 11.80 9.16
CA ARG A 7 8.18 12.00 9.35
C ARG A 7 8.83 12.38 8.02
N GLY A 8 9.74 13.34 8.09
CA GLY A 8 10.49 13.79 6.92
C GLY A 8 11.41 12.70 6.36
N ILE A 9 11.71 12.78 5.06
CA ILE A 9 12.59 11.82 4.35
C ILE A 9 13.96 11.61 4.99
N GLY A 10 14.53 12.60 5.68
CA GLY A 10 15.78 12.44 6.45
C GLY A 10 15.70 11.43 7.60
N MET A 11 14.51 10.96 7.97
CA MET A 11 14.28 9.89 8.96
C MET A 11 13.80 8.58 8.31
N ALA A 12 13.91 8.44 6.98
CA ALA A 12 13.44 7.28 6.25
C ALA A 12 14.05 5.97 6.78
N THR A 13 15.37 5.91 6.90
CA THR A 13 16.12 4.73 7.35
C THR A 13 15.67 4.32 8.75
N THR A 14 15.71 5.24 9.71
CA THR A 14 15.28 4.99 11.10
C THR A 14 13.82 4.54 11.19
N THR A 15 12.93 5.06 10.35
CA THR A 15 11.52 4.66 10.35
C THR A 15 11.34 3.25 9.80
N LYS A 16 12.07 2.89 8.73
CA LYS A 16 12.05 1.54 8.17
C LYS A 16 12.62 0.52 9.16
N GLU A 17 13.75 0.83 9.78
CA GLU A 17 14.36 0.00 10.82
C GLU A 17 13.42 -0.19 12.02
N TYR A 18 12.76 0.89 12.45
CA TYR A 18 11.77 0.81 13.52
C TYR A 18 10.63 -0.15 13.16
N LEU A 19 10.03 -0.02 11.98
CA LEU A 19 8.95 -0.92 11.55
C LEU A 19 9.41 -2.38 11.47
N ALA A 20 10.63 -2.63 10.98
CA ALA A 20 11.22 -3.96 10.92
C ALA A 20 11.55 -4.55 12.30
N SER A 21 11.78 -3.71 13.31
CA SER A 21 12.08 -4.12 14.68
C SER A 21 10.84 -4.50 15.50
N ILE A 22 9.64 -4.13 15.03
CA ILE A 22 8.39 -4.43 15.76
C ILE A 22 8.09 -5.92 15.65
N LYS A 23 8.15 -6.60 16.80
CA LYS A 23 7.74 -7.99 16.98
C LYS A 23 6.73 -8.10 18.12
N GLN A 24 5.62 -8.80 17.89
CA GLN A 24 4.63 -9.14 18.91
C GLN A 24 4.49 -10.66 18.96
N GLY A 25 5.03 -11.30 20.01
CA GLY A 25 5.10 -12.76 20.05
C GLY A 25 5.99 -13.29 18.92
N GLU A 26 5.39 -14.07 18.02
CA GLU A 26 6.06 -14.56 16.80
C GLU A 26 5.73 -13.72 15.55
N ASP A 27 4.78 -12.79 15.66
CA ASP A 27 4.33 -11.98 14.54
C ASP A 27 5.21 -10.74 14.35
N MET A 28 5.51 -10.45 13.09
CA MET A 28 6.25 -9.26 12.66
C MET A 28 5.40 -8.47 11.67
N LEU A 29 5.71 -7.18 11.55
CA LEU A 29 5.08 -6.34 10.54
C LEU A 29 5.47 -6.80 9.12
N PRO A 30 4.51 -6.90 8.18
CA PRO A 30 4.79 -7.24 6.79
C PRO A 30 5.73 -6.23 6.14
N PRO A 31 6.69 -6.67 5.31
CA PRO A 31 7.50 -5.75 4.51
C PRO A 31 6.61 -4.98 3.53
N ALA A 32 6.64 -3.65 3.59
CA ALA A 32 5.84 -2.79 2.72
C ALA A 32 6.51 -1.42 2.53
N PRO A 33 6.19 -0.70 1.44
CA PRO A 33 6.70 0.64 1.20
C PRO A 33 6.23 1.62 2.29
N VAL A 34 7.10 2.59 2.61
CA VAL A 34 6.84 3.65 3.59
C VAL A 34 6.81 4.99 2.87
N LEU A 35 5.63 5.59 2.81
CA LEU A 35 5.41 6.95 2.32
C LEU A 35 5.79 7.95 3.40
N LEU A 36 6.66 8.90 3.05
CA LEU A 36 7.28 9.87 3.95
C LEU A 36 6.90 11.28 3.54
N SER A 37 6.98 12.21 4.49
CA SER A 37 6.76 13.62 4.22
C SER A 37 7.98 14.26 3.54
N PRO A 38 7.79 15.17 2.55
CA PRO A 38 8.89 15.86 1.86
C PRO A 38 9.58 16.91 2.76
N THR A 39 9.13 17.08 4.01
CA THR A 39 9.37 18.24 4.91
C THR A 39 10.82 18.60 5.22
N ARG A 40 11.83 17.82 4.85
CA ARG A 40 13.25 18.12 5.16
C ARG A 40 14.12 18.55 3.99
N LEU A 41 13.62 18.50 2.75
CA LEU A 41 14.41 18.91 1.57
C LEU A 41 14.03 20.28 1.02
N ILE A 42 12.84 20.80 1.35
CA ILE A 42 12.27 22.02 0.75
C ILE A 42 11.87 23.00 1.87
N GLU A 43 12.85 23.42 2.67
CA GLU A 43 12.63 24.25 3.87
C GLU A 43 12.25 25.72 3.59
N SER A 44 12.42 26.23 2.36
CA SER A 44 12.12 27.63 2.04
C SER A 44 10.75 27.89 1.41
N LEU A 45 10.22 26.95 0.61
CA LEU A 45 8.96 27.16 -0.13
C LEU A 45 7.73 26.53 0.55
N THR A 46 7.90 25.38 1.22
CA THR A 46 6.77 24.61 1.79
C THR A 46 6.53 24.86 3.28
N ARG A 47 7.46 25.56 3.95
CA ARG A 47 7.39 25.87 5.38
C ARG A 47 6.22 26.78 5.75
N GLU A 48 5.71 27.58 4.81
CA GLU A 48 4.56 28.47 5.06
C GLU A 48 3.22 27.74 4.96
N VAL A 49 3.09 26.79 4.04
CA VAL A 49 1.85 26.04 3.78
C VAL A 49 1.71 24.84 4.73
N ILE A 50 2.74 24.01 4.89
CA ILE A 50 2.70 22.79 5.71
C ILE A 50 2.61 23.08 7.22
N ARG A 51 3.05 24.26 7.66
CA ARG A 51 3.01 24.65 9.08
C ARG A 51 1.60 25.01 9.55
N ARG A 52 0.64 25.20 8.63
CA ARG A 52 -0.76 25.52 8.97
C ARG A 52 -1.62 24.29 9.25
N ASN A 53 -1.40 23.15 8.57
CA ASN A 53 -2.12 21.90 8.84
C ASN A 53 -1.31 20.65 8.44
N PRO A 54 -0.72 19.89 9.38
CA PRO A 54 0.03 18.67 9.08
C PRO A 54 -0.80 17.56 8.39
N GLU A 55 -2.13 17.62 8.48
CA GLU A 55 -3.07 16.74 7.78
C GLU A 55 -3.10 16.94 6.26
N GLU A 56 -2.82 18.16 5.77
CA GLU A 56 -2.81 18.45 4.33
C GLU A 56 -1.76 17.62 3.61
N PHE A 57 -0.62 17.39 4.26
CA PHE A 57 0.41 16.52 3.71
C PHE A 57 -0.11 15.09 3.48
N LYS A 58 -0.86 14.52 4.42
CA LYS A 58 -1.39 13.15 4.27
C LYS A 58 -2.41 13.09 3.14
N ILE A 59 -3.27 14.10 3.03
CA ILE A 59 -4.23 14.23 1.93
C ILE A 59 -3.48 14.29 0.59
N GLU A 60 -2.52 15.20 0.46
CA GLU A 60 -1.76 15.39 -0.79
C GLU A 60 -1.00 14.11 -1.17
N CYS A 61 -0.31 13.48 -0.22
CA CYS A 61 0.45 12.25 -0.47
C CYS A 61 -0.47 11.12 -0.95
N LEU A 62 -1.62 10.93 -0.31
CA LEU A 62 -2.59 9.91 -0.72
C LEU A 62 -3.22 10.26 -2.07
N GLN A 63 -3.49 11.53 -2.36
CA GLN A 63 -4.00 12.00 -3.65
C GLN A 63 -2.99 11.81 -4.79
N GLN A 64 -1.71 12.08 -4.55
CA GLN A 64 -0.63 11.82 -5.51
C GLN A 64 -0.50 10.33 -5.81
N VAL A 65 -0.69 9.46 -4.81
CA VAL A 65 -0.76 8.03 -5.06
C VAL A 65 -2.03 7.71 -5.85
N ARG A 66 -3.21 8.20 -5.44
CA ARG A 66 -4.49 7.97 -6.12
C ARG A 66 -4.47 8.34 -7.61
N SER A 67 -3.77 9.40 -7.98
CA SER A 67 -3.67 9.90 -9.36
C SER A 67 -2.82 9.02 -10.28
N LEU A 68 -2.05 8.07 -9.73
CA LEU A 68 -1.37 7.04 -10.52
C LEU A 68 -2.34 5.96 -11.05
N TRP A 69 -3.60 5.97 -10.61
CA TRP A 69 -4.66 5.06 -11.05
C TRP A 69 -5.76 5.81 -11.80
N PRO A 70 -6.51 5.12 -12.70
CA PRO A 70 -7.67 5.69 -13.38
C PRO A 70 -8.71 6.26 -12.40
N GLU A 71 -9.42 7.32 -12.80
CA GLU A 71 -10.38 8.00 -11.93
C GLU A 71 -11.51 7.08 -11.46
N GLU A 72 -11.83 6.05 -12.23
CA GLU A 72 -12.89 5.08 -11.95
C GLU A 72 -12.50 4.07 -10.85
N ARG A 73 -11.20 3.93 -10.54
CA ARG A 73 -10.70 2.88 -9.65
C ARG A 73 -9.88 3.42 -8.48
N ASN A 74 -10.40 3.28 -7.25
CA ASN A 74 -9.63 3.61 -6.06
C ASN A 74 -8.63 2.49 -5.70
N PRO A 75 -7.30 2.76 -5.62
CA PRO A 75 -6.32 1.77 -5.17
C PRO A 75 -6.39 1.49 -3.66
N PHE A 76 -7.01 2.37 -2.88
CA PHE A 76 -7.09 2.25 -1.43
C PHE A 76 -8.33 1.46 -1.03
N TYR A 77 -8.11 0.26 -0.49
CA TYR A 77 -9.19 -0.57 0.03
C TYR A 77 -9.66 -0.10 1.42
N ALA A 78 -8.73 0.13 2.34
CA ALA A 78 -8.98 0.51 3.73
C ALA A 78 -7.86 1.41 4.28
N GLY A 79 -8.15 2.13 5.36
CA GLY A 79 -7.20 3.01 6.03
C GLY A 79 -7.15 2.77 7.53
N PHE A 80 -5.95 2.76 8.12
CA PHE A 80 -5.73 2.66 9.57
C PHE A 80 -5.02 3.91 10.06
N GLY A 81 -5.56 4.58 11.07
CA GLY A 81 -5.04 5.83 11.61
C GLY A 81 -5.16 5.91 13.12
N ASN A 82 -4.58 6.93 13.74
CA ASN A 82 -4.60 7.12 15.19
C ASN A 82 -5.35 8.39 15.62
N ASN A 83 -5.74 9.25 14.69
CA ASN A 83 -6.49 10.47 14.97
C ASN A 83 -7.56 10.75 13.89
N SER A 84 -8.53 11.60 14.20
CA SER A 84 -9.60 12.03 13.28
C SER A 84 -9.06 12.72 12.02
N HIS A 85 -7.89 13.36 12.10
CA HIS A 85 -7.23 13.91 10.91
C HIS A 85 -6.88 12.83 9.86
N ASP A 86 -6.57 11.61 10.30
CA ASP A 86 -6.33 10.48 9.38
C ASP A 86 -7.62 10.05 8.71
N GLU A 87 -8.74 10.04 9.45
CA GLU A 87 -10.06 9.77 8.88
C GLU A 87 -10.38 10.76 7.76
N THR A 88 -10.19 12.07 8.00
CA THR A 88 -10.36 13.09 6.96
C THR A 88 -9.46 12.85 5.76
N ALA A 89 -8.20 12.45 5.97
CA ALA A 89 -7.26 12.18 4.89
C ALA A 89 -7.69 10.98 4.02
N TYR A 90 -8.14 9.90 4.66
CA TYR A 90 -8.62 8.72 3.95
C TYR A 90 -9.93 8.97 3.21
N LEU A 91 -10.86 9.74 3.80
CA LEU A 91 -12.09 10.17 3.14
C LEU A 91 -11.78 11.01 1.89
N ALA A 92 -10.84 11.95 1.99
CA ALA A 92 -10.41 12.77 0.86
C ALA A 92 -9.72 11.95 -0.26
N ALA A 93 -9.09 10.83 0.10
CA ALA A 93 -8.52 9.86 -0.86
C ALA A 93 -9.57 8.88 -1.44
N GLY A 94 -10.84 9.01 -1.04
CA GLY A 94 -11.96 8.20 -1.54
C GLY A 94 -12.14 6.85 -0.85
N VAL A 95 -11.51 6.63 0.31
CA VAL A 95 -11.72 5.38 1.08
C VAL A 95 -13.12 5.42 1.72
N PRO A 96 -13.94 4.37 1.57
CA PRO A 96 -15.26 4.32 2.19
C PRO A 96 -15.18 4.43 3.72
N PRO A 97 -16.06 5.21 4.40
CA PRO A 97 -16.04 5.38 5.86
C PRO A 97 -16.05 4.06 6.64
N ALA A 98 -16.78 3.06 6.13
CA ALA A 98 -16.89 1.73 6.73
C ALA A 98 -15.55 0.95 6.77
N ARG A 99 -14.57 1.35 5.96
CA ARG A 99 -13.23 0.75 5.84
C ARG A 99 -12.13 1.66 6.40
N ILE A 100 -12.50 2.71 7.12
CA ILE A 100 -11.57 3.58 7.84
C ILE A 100 -11.60 3.21 9.31
N PHE A 101 -10.43 2.93 9.88
CA PHE A 101 -10.25 2.47 11.25
C PHE A 101 -9.33 3.44 11.99
N VAL A 102 -9.87 4.10 13.01
CA VAL A 102 -9.11 4.99 13.91
C VAL A 102 -8.89 4.29 15.24
N ILE A 103 -7.64 4.06 15.62
CA ILE A 103 -7.26 3.35 16.84
C ILE A 103 -6.86 4.33 17.94
N ASN A 104 -7.46 4.18 19.12
CA ASN A 104 -7.07 4.96 20.29
C ASN A 104 -5.86 4.34 21.03
N PRO A 105 -5.18 5.08 21.92
CA PRO A 105 -4.06 4.55 22.70
C PRO A 105 -4.40 3.34 23.59
N GLN A 106 -5.69 3.15 23.92
CA GLN A 106 -6.20 2.00 24.67
C GLN A 106 -6.37 0.74 23.81
N GLY A 107 -6.16 0.82 22.49
CA GLY A 107 -6.30 -0.30 21.56
C GLY A 107 -7.72 -0.56 21.07
N GLU A 108 -8.65 0.34 21.33
CA GLU A 108 -10.01 0.32 20.80
C GLU A 108 -10.01 0.97 19.41
N ILE A 109 -10.62 0.29 18.46
CA ILE A 109 -10.79 0.74 17.08
C ILE A 109 -12.14 1.44 16.99
N ARG A 110 -12.23 2.49 16.16
CA ARG A 110 -13.47 3.17 15.77
C ARG A 110 -13.56 3.18 14.25
N ARG A 111 -14.73 2.84 13.71
CA ARG A 111 -15.02 2.98 12.27
C ARG A 111 -15.46 4.41 11.94
N GLY A 112 -15.10 4.88 10.75
CA GLY A 112 -15.53 6.20 10.27
C GLY A 112 -17.04 6.27 10.02
N GLY A 113 -17.64 7.45 10.23
CA GLY A 113 -19.07 7.68 9.94
C GLY A 113 -20.07 7.40 11.07
N GLY A 114 -19.62 7.30 12.34
CA GLY A 114 -20.51 7.41 13.51
C GLY A 114 -21.16 6.12 14.01
N THR A 115 -21.04 5.00 13.28
CA THR A 115 -21.46 3.68 13.80
C THR A 115 -20.38 3.16 14.75
N TYR A 116 -20.61 3.36 16.05
CA TYR A 116 -19.73 2.89 17.10
C TYR A 116 -19.39 1.41 16.92
N CYS A 117 -18.11 1.09 16.72
CA CYS A 117 -17.64 -0.28 16.67
C CYS A 117 -16.36 -0.34 17.48
N TRP A 118 -16.48 -0.46 18.80
CA TRP A 118 -15.37 -0.62 19.76
C TRP A 118 -14.76 -2.03 19.64
N ALA A 119 -14.27 -2.37 18.46
CA ALA A 119 -13.54 -3.62 18.25
C ALA A 119 -12.09 -3.42 18.66
N SER A 120 -11.46 -4.43 19.25
CA SER A 120 -10.01 -4.49 19.40
C SER A 120 -9.38 -5.18 18.18
N TYR A 121 -8.07 -5.09 18.00
CA TYR A 121 -7.37 -5.82 16.94
C TYR A 121 -7.65 -7.33 16.93
N PRO A 122 -7.69 -8.05 18.07
CA PRO A 122 -8.09 -9.46 18.10
C PRO A 122 -9.48 -9.70 17.51
N ARG A 123 -10.47 -8.86 17.85
CA ARG A 123 -11.82 -8.99 17.30
C ARG A 123 -11.86 -8.66 15.81
N LEU A 124 -11.07 -7.69 15.36
CA LEU A 124 -10.92 -7.39 13.94
C LEU A 124 -10.27 -8.57 13.19
N LEU A 125 -9.32 -9.26 13.82
CA LEU A 125 -8.65 -10.43 13.24
C LEU A 125 -9.64 -11.59 13.03
N GLU A 126 -10.55 -11.84 13.98
CA GLU A 126 -11.62 -12.83 13.82
C GLU A 126 -12.55 -12.50 12.63
N LEU A 127 -12.76 -11.22 12.35
CA LEU A 127 -13.59 -10.73 11.24
C LEU A 127 -12.77 -10.42 9.98
N ALA A 128 -11.48 -10.77 9.93
CA ALA A 128 -10.59 -10.35 8.86
C ALA A 128 -11.06 -10.83 7.48
N GLN A 129 -11.62 -12.05 7.40
CA GLN A 129 -12.14 -12.60 6.15
C GLN A 129 -13.36 -11.83 5.63
N GLU A 130 -14.24 -11.38 6.52
CA GLU A 130 -15.42 -10.58 6.15
C GLU A 130 -15.05 -9.15 5.77
N VAL A 131 -14.10 -8.55 6.49
CA VAL A 131 -13.67 -7.17 6.28
C VAL A 131 -12.71 -7.04 5.09
N PHE A 132 -11.87 -8.04 4.87
CA PHE A 132 -10.86 -8.14 3.81
C PHE A 132 -11.02 -9.48 3.07
N PRO A 133 -12.06 -9.60 2.21
CA PRO A 133 -12.28 -10.82 1.46
C PRO A 133 -11.10 -11.12 0.52
N PRO A 134 -10.81 -12.41 0.25
CA PRO A 134 -9.79 -12.81 -0.71
C PRO A 134 -10.01 -12.17 -2.09
N LEU A 135 -8.90 -11.85 -2.77
CA LEU A 135 -8.97 -11.18 -4.07
C LEU A 135 -9.62 -12.05 -5.16
N GLU A 136 -9.52 -13.38 -5.03
CA GLU A 136 -10.14 -14.37 -5.91
C GLU A 136 -11.67 -14.27 -5.87
N GLU A 137 -12.23 -14.08 -4.67
CA GLU A 137 -13.66 -13.90 -4.47
C GLU A 137 -14.13 -12.53 -5.00
N LEU A 138 -13.31 -11.49 -4.83
CA LEU A 138 -13.59 -10.15 -5.37
C LEU A 138 -13.60 -10.11 -6.90
N ALA A 139 -12.78 -10.91 -7.57
CA ALA A 139 -12.79 -11.05 -9.02
C ALA A 139 -14.07 -11.78 -9.49
N ALA A 140 -14.42 -12.89 -8.83
CA ALA A 140 -15.59 -13.70 -9.19
C ALA A 140 -16.94 -12.96 -9.02
N VAL A 141 -17.09 -12.09 -8.02
CA VAL A 141 -18.32 -11.28 -7.84
C VAL A 141 -18.41 -10.11 -8.81
N ALA A 142 -17.27 -9.58 -9.28
CA ALA A 142 -17.24 -8.50 -10.27
C ALA A 142 -17.70 -8.96 -11.67
N ASP A 143 -17.60 -10.26 -11.96
CA ASP A 143 -18.11 -10.86 -13.20
C ASP A 143 -19.64 -11.11 -13.18
N ALA A 144 -20.27 -11.11 -12.00
CA ALA A 144 -21.70 -11.42 -11.84
C ALA A 144 -22.63 -10.18 -11.90
N ASP A 145 -22.18 -9.03 -11.39
CA ASP A 145 -22.86 -7.73 -11.49
C ASP A 145 -22.06 -6.87 -12.47
N GLY A 146 -22.50 -6.77 -13.73
CA GLY A 146 -21.82 -6.09 -14.85
C GLY A 146 -21.62 -4.57 -14.67
N GLY A 147 -20.84 -4.17 -13.67
CA GLY A 147 -20.68 -2.79 -13.22
C GLY A 147 -19.34 -2.54 -12.53
N ALA A 148 -18.24 -2.77 -13.26
CA ALA A 148 -16.97 -2.01 -13.26
C ALA A 148 -15.87 -2.87 -13.89
N THR A 149 -15.87 -2.94 -15.22
CA THR A 149 -14.83 -3.57 -16.03
C THR A 149 -13.47 -2.89 -15.86
N ALA A 150 -12.47 -3.62 -15.35
CA ALA A 150 -11.11 -3.71 -15.90
C ALA A 150 -10.18 -4.49 -14.94
N LEU A 151 -10.45 -5.80 -14.80
CA LEU A 151 -9.45 -6.82 -14.46
C LEU A 151 -9.75 -8.09 -15.28
N SER A 152 -10.03 -7.91 -16.57
CA SER A 152 -10.14 -9.02 -17.51
C SER A 152 -9.37 -8.62 -18.75
N ASP A 153 -8.08 -8.95 -18.74
CA ASP A 153 -7.36 -9.36 -19.94
C ASP A 153 -6.24 -10.31 -19.54
N VAL A 154 -6.60 -11.60 -19.63
CA VAL A 154 -5.74 -12.79 -19.82
C VAL A 154 -5.00 -13.33 -18.58
N ALA A 155 -5.67 -14.25 -17.87
CA ALA A 155 -5.02 -15.32 -17.12
C ALA A 155 -5.19 -16.64 -17.89
N GLU A 156 -4.38 -16.80 -18.94
CA GLU A 156 -3.94 -18.11 -19.41
C GLU A 156 -2.56 -18.38 -18.76
N PRO A 157 -2.23 -19.61 -18.35
CA PRO A 157 -0.95 -19.91 -17.72
C PRO A 157 0.13 -19.97 -18.81
N VAL A 158 0.58 -18.81 -19.26
CA VAL A 158 1.70 -18.67 -20.19
C VAL A 158 2.90 -18.21 -19.37
N GLU A 159 3.99 -18.96 -19.46
CA GLU A 159 5.29 -18.67 -18.83
C GLU A 159 5.57 -17.16 -18.84
N ASP A 160 5.80 -16.58 -17.65
CA ASP A 160 5.88 -15.12 -17.44
C ASP A 160 7.00 -14.49 -18.28
N GLU A 161 6.65 -14.06 -19.50
CA GLU A 161 7.52 -13.29 -20.37
C GLU A 161 7.76 -11.90 -19.76
N PHE A 162 8.99 -11.38 -19.91
CA PHE A 162 9.41 -10.13 -19.29
C PHE A 162 8.50 -8.94 -19.67
N LYS A 163 7.90 -8.30 -18.66
CA LYS A 163 7.13 -7.05 -18.79
C LYS A 163 7.70 -5.99 -17.85
N SER A 164 7.62 -4.72 -18.23
CA SER A 164 8.09 -3.58 -17.42
C SER A 164 7.51 -3.52 -15.99
N PHE A 165 6.35 -4.14 -15.76
CA PHE A 165 5.69 -4.24 -14.46
C PHE A 165 6.12 -5.47 -13.62
N ASN A 166 6.70 -6.50 -14.24
CA ASN A 166 7.19 -7.71 -13.56
C ASN A 166 8.73 -7.72 -13.42
N PHE A 167 9.41 -6.62 -13.80
CA PHE A 167 10.87 -6.47 -13.77
C PHE A 167 11.52 -6.90 -12.44
N TRP A 168 10.91 -6.56 -11.30
CA TRP A 168 11.46 -6.85 -9.96
C TRP A 168 11.03 -8.20 -9.37
N ARG A 169 10.15 -8.96 -10.04
CA ARG A 169 9.71 -10.29 -9.60
C ARG A 169 10.45 -11.43 -10.29
N ILE A 170 10.93 -11.18 -11.50
CA ILE A 170 11.61 -12.19 -12.31
C ILE A 170 13.12 -12.07 -12.07
N PRO A 171 13.80 -13.10 -11.55
CA PRO A 171 15.25 -13.09 -11.46
C PRO A 171 15.84 -12.95 -12.88
N PRO A 172 16.83 -12.08 -13.10
CA PRO A 172 17.39 -11.85 -14.43
C PRO A 172 17.89 -13.17 -15.03
N PRO A 173 17.68 -13.41 -16.34
CA PRO A 173 18.18 -14.62 -16.97
C PRO A 173 19.70 -14.70 -16.77
N LEU A 174 20.16 -15.88 -16.35
CA LEU A 174 21.59 -16.15 -16.25
C LEU A 174 22.17 -16.04 -17.65
N LEU A 175 23.11 -15.12 -17.84
CA LEU A 175 23.90 -15.04 -19.07
C LEU A 175 24.60 -16.39 -19.25
N GLU A 176 24.16 -17.17 -20.24
CA GLU A 176 24.94 -18.28 -20.71
C GLU A 176 26.29 -17.71 -21.16
N ALA A 177 27.36 -18.14 -20.51
CA ALA A 177 28.70 -17.74 -20.89
C ALA A 177 28.90 -18.19 -22.34
N ASP A 178 29.25 -17.25 -23.23
CA ASP A 178 29.55 -17.51 -24.63
C ASP A 178 30.43 -18.78 -24.74
N GLU A 179 29.85 -19.83 -25.33
CA GLU A 179 30.61 -21.02 -25.73
C GLU A 179 31.67 -20.55 -26.73
N ALA A 180 32.93 -20.57 -26.29
CA ALA A 180 34.07 -20.32 -27.15
C ALA A 180 34.02 -21.26 -28.36
N PRO A 181 34.20 -20.77 -29.60
CA PRO A 181 34.09 -21.61 -30.77
C PRO A 181 35.20 -22.68 -30.77
N ALA A 182 34.78 -23.93 -30.97
CA ALA A 182 35.63 -25.12 -30.99
C ALA A 182 36.86 -24.97 -31.91
N GLU A 183 38.05 -25.20 -31.34
CA GLU A 183 39.28 -25.41 -32.10
C GLU A 183 39.11 -26.62 -33.04
N LYS A 184 39.22 -26.38 -34.35
CA LYS A 184 39.44 -27.46 -35.33
C LYS A 184 40.93 -27.76 -35.40
N GLU A 185 41.31 -28.98 -35.03
CA GLU A 185 42.65 -29.52 -35.32
C GLU A 185 42.86 -29.68 -36.83
N PRO A 186 44.03 -29.30 -37.38
CA PRO A 186 44.36 -29.52 -38.79
C PRO A 186 44.97 -30.92 -39.03
N PRO A 187 44.99 -31.40 -40.29
CA PRO A 187 45.33 -32.78 -40.65
C PRO A 187 46.82 -33.16 -40.51
#